data_AF-A0A535B1A3-F1
#
_entry.id   AF-A0A535B1A3-F1
#
_cell.length_a   1.000
_cell.length_b   1.000
_cell.length_c   1.000
_cell.angle_alpha   90.00
_cell.angle_beta   90.00
_cell.angle_gamma   90.00
#
_symmetry.space_group_name_H-M   'P 1'
#
loop_
_entity.id
_entity.type
_entity.pdbx_description
1 polymer ?
#
loop_
_entity_poly.entity_id
_entity_poly.type
_entity_poly.pdbx_seq_one_letter_code
_entity_poly.pdbx_strand_id
1 'polypeptide(L)'
;MKSIERIILLAALAALAQACASDKAVVGPSASTKLAADAAGEQPQYGPWAAPVNLGPVVNSSYNDNHPAISKNDLSLYITSGRPGGVNGANLLQFEEIWVSQRATPDADWGLP
;
A
#
# COMPACT_ATOMS: atom_id res chain seq x y z
N MET A 1 49.90 -5.90 -27.09
CA MET A 1 48.95 -4.92 -26.51
C MET A 1 49.51 -3.53 -26.65
N LYS A 2 48.76 -2.64 -27.31
CA LYS A 2 49.15 -1.23 -27.53
C LYS A 2 49.01 -0.46 -26.21
N SER A 3 49.82 0.57 -25.99
CA SER A 3 49.82 1.34 -24.72
C SER A 3 48.44 1.88 -24.32
N ILE A 4 47.60 2.20 -25.30
CA ILE A 4 46.22 2.65 -25.10
C ILE A 4 45.34 1.55 -24.47
N GLU A 5 45.49 0.29 -24.88
CA GLU A 5 44.71 -0.84 -24.34
C GLU A 5 45.06 -1.11 -22.86
N ARG A 6 46.33 -0.91 -22.48
CA ARG A 6 46.77 -1.04 -21.08
C ARG A 6 46.18 0.06 -20.20
N ILE A 7 46.11 1.29 -20.70
CA ILE A 7 45.53 2.42 -19.96
C ILE A 7 44.03 2.21 -19.75
N ILE A 8 43.31 1.77 -20.79
CA ILE A 8 41.87 1.47 -20.71
C ILE A 8 41.62 0.33 -19.72
N LEU A 9 42.42 -0.74 -19.77
CA LEU A 9 42.27 -1.87 -18.86
C LEU A 9 42.54 -1.48 -17.39
N LEU A 10 43.56 -0.66 -17.15
CA LEU A 10 43.88 -0.14 -15.80
C LEU A 10 42.78 0.78 -15.26
N ALA A 11 42.22 1.64 -16.10
CA ALA A 11 41.11 2.51 -15.72
C ALA A 11 39.84 1.72 -15.39
N ALA A 12 39.52 0.69 -16.17
CA ALA A 12 38.40 -0.21 -15.92
C ALA A 12 38.57 -1.00 -14.61
N LEU A 13 39.78 -1.50 -14.33
CA LEU A 13 40.08 -2.21 -13.07
C LEU A 13 39.94 -1.29 -11.85
N ALA A 14 40.40 -0.04 -11.96
CA ALA A 14 40.28 0.94 -10.89
C ALA A 14 38.82 1.34 -10.61
N ALA A 15 37.99 1.48 -11.65
CA ALA A 15 36.56 1.74 -11.51
C ALA A 15 35.83 0.56 -10.86
N LEU A 16 36.17 -0.68 -11.24
CA LEU A 16 35.58 -1.87 -10.64
C LEU A 16 35.97 -2.04 -9.16
N ALA A 17 37.20 -1.67 -8.80
CA ALA A 17 37.66 -1.67 -7.40
C ALA A 17 36.92 -0.66 -6.52
N GLN A 18 36.45 0.47 -7.09
CA GLN A 18 35.66 1.47 -6.38
C GLN A 18 34.18 1.08 -6.23
N ALA A 19 33.65 0.24 -7.13
CA ALA A 19 32.27 -0.23 -7.07
C ALA A 19 31.98 -1.22 -5.92
N CYS A 20 33.02 -1.81 -5.32
CA CYS A 20 32.90 -2.72 -4.17
C CYS A 20 33.01 -2.02 -2.81
N ALA A 21 33.23 -0.70 -2.77
CA ALA A 21 33.25 0.03 -1.51
C ALA A 21 31.84 0.03 -0.90
N SER A 22 31.67 -0.55 0.29
CA SER A 22 30.41 -0.47 1.02
C SER A 22 30.00 0.98 1.20
N ASP A 23 28.72 1.26 0.97
CA ASP A 23 28.11 2.55 1.26
C ASP A 23 28.47 2.96 2.70
N LYS A 24 29.23 4.04 2.85
CA LYS A 24 29.49 4.66 4.17
C LYS A 24 28.26 5.42 4.69
N ALA A 25 27.09 5.14 4.16
CA ALA A 25 25.84 5.65 4.69
C ALA A 25 25.62 5.00 6.06
N VAL A 26 26.02 5.73 7.10
CA VAL A 26 25.61 5.43 8.47
C VAL A 26 24.10 5.67 8.54
N VAL A 27 23.30 4.67 8.20
CA VAL A 27 21.88 4.62 8.59
C VAL A 27 21.85 4.11 10.03
N GLY A 28 22.40 4.93 10.92
CA GLY A 28 22.21 4.79 12.36
C GLY A 28 21.00 5.62 12.80
N PRO A 29 20.47 5.38 14.02
CA PRO A 29 19.34 6.15 14.57
C PRO A 29 19.59 7.66 14.73
N SER A 30 20.79 8.15 14.38
CA SER A 30 21.18 9.56 14.41
C SER A 30 21.39 10.18 13.01
N ALA A 31 20.96 9.51 11.92
CA ALA A 31 20.99 10.11 10.59
C ALA A 31 20.03 11.31 10.52
N SER A 32 20.62 12.51 10.54
CA SER A 32 20.09 13.84 10.25
C SER A 32 18.56 13.99 10.17
N THR A 33 17.98 14.60 11.19
CA THR A 33 16.59 15.08 11.37
C THR A 33 16.05 16.00 10.26
N LYS A 34 16.78 16.19 9.15
CA LYS A 34 16.44 17.12 8.06
C LYS A 34 15.55 16.52 6.97
N LEU A 35 15.22 15.23 7.02
CA LEU A 35 14.21 14.62 6.13
C LEU A 35 12.79 14.68 6.71
N ALA A 36 12.63 14.93 8.01
CA ALA A 36 11.31 14.99 8.64
C ALA A 36 10.57 16.33 8.43
N ALA A 37 11.30 17.40 8.08
CA ALA A 37 10.72 18.75 7.97
C ALA A 37 9.79 18.90 6.76
N ASP A 38 10.11 18.28 5.62
CA ASP A 38 9.27 18.34 4.40
C ASP A 38 8.10 17.33 4.44
N ALA A 39 8.16 16.34 5.33
CA ALA A 39 7.07 15.39 5.56
C ALA A 39 6.07 15.88 6.64
N ALA A 40 6.41 16.95 7.37
CA ALA A 40 5.59 17.52 8.44
C ALA A 40 4.67 18.65 7.96
N GLY A 41 4.20 18.59 6.70
CA GLY A 41 2.93 19.24 6.37
C GLY A 41 1.90 18.75 7.38
N GLU A 42 1.19 19.69 8.03
CA GLU A 42 0.27 19.42 9.14
C GLU A 42 -0.59 18.20 8.86
N GLN A 43 -0.22 17.05 9.43
CA GLN A 43 -1.07 15.87 9.39
C GLN A 43 -2.37 16.25 10.10
N PRO A 44 -3.54 15.91 9.54
CA PRO A 44 -4.81 16.24 10.18
C PRO A 44 -4.79 15.77 11.64
N GLN A 45 -5.05 16.69 12.56
CA GLN A 45 -5.25 16.32 13.96
C GLN A 45 -6.66 15.72 14.08
N TYR A 46 -6.74 14.40 14.20
CA TYR A 46 -8.01 13.71 14.38
C TYR A 46 -8.50 13.83 15.83
N GLY A 47 -9.82 13.94 16.02
CA GLY A 47 -10.45 13.88 17.32
C GLY A 47 -10.47 12.46 17.91
N PRO A 48 -11.06 12.28 19.10
CA PRO A 48 -11.30 10.95 19.65
C PRO A 48 -12.20 10.12 18.71
N TRP A 49 -12.00 8.81 18.71
CA TRP A 49 -12.86 7.88 17.98
C TRP A 49 -14.29 7.95 18.49
N ALA A 50 -15.25 7.98 17.55
CA ALA A 50 -16.66 7.78 17.86
C ALA A 50 -16.99 6.30 18.11
N ALA A 51 -18.18 6.03 18.63
CA ALA A 51 -18.70 4.66 18.70
C ALA A 51 -18.82 4.07 17.28
N PRO A 52 -18.49 2.78 17.08
CA PRO A 52 -18.59 2.15 15.78
C PRO A 52 -20.05 2.09 15.31
N VAL A 53 -20.26 2.35 14.01
CA VAL A 53 -21.58 2.28 13.36
C VAL A 53 -21.62 1.03 12.49
N ASN A 54 -22.64 0.19 12.69
CA ASN A 54 -22.88 -0.96 11.84
C ASN A 54 -23.41 -0.48 10.47
N LEU A 55 -22.77 -0.89 9.37
CA LEU A 55 -23.13 -0.48 8.00
C LEU A 55 -24.43 -1.12 7.48
N GLY A 56 -25.12 -1.91 8.30
CA GLY A 56 -26.39 -2.54 7.98
C GLY A 56 -26.25 -3.71 6.99
N PRO A 57 -27.37 -4.40 6.69
CA PRO A 57 -27.39 -5.60 5.85
C PRO A 57 -27.12 -5.34 4.36
N VAL A 58 -27.05 -4.07 3.96
CA VAL A 58 -26.69 -3.69 2.59
C VAL A 58 -25.21 -4.01 2.32
N VAL A 59 -24.34 -3.67 3.27
CA VAL A 59 -22.90 -3.95 3.19
C VAL A 59 -22.57 -5.25 3.92
N ASN A 60 -22.96 -5.35 5.19
CA ASN A 60 -22.65 -6.49 6.05
C ASN A 60 -23.46 -7.71 5.64
N SER A 61 -22.79 -8.84 5.52
CA SER A 61 -23.41 -10.14 5.26
C SER A 61 -23.45 -11.00 6.52
N SER A 62 -24.16 -12.13 6.43
CA SER A 62 -24.09 -13.20 7.43
C SER A 62 -22.84 -14.08 7.29
N TYR A 63 -21.98 -13.80 6.31
CA TYR A 63 -20.73 -14.50 6.05
C TYR A 63 -19.55 -13.72 6.62
N ASN A 64 -18.34 -14.28 6.50
CA ASN A 64 -17.13 -13.54 6.86
C ASN A 64 -16.92 -12.41 5.85
N ASP A 65 -16.93 -11.18 6.35
CA ASP A 65 -16.58 -9.96 5.62
C ASP A 65 -15.27 -9.42 6.18
N ASN A 66 -14.20 -9.52 5.39
CA ASN A 66 -12.84 -9.26 5.82
C ASN A 66 -12.16 -8.18 4.97
N HIS A 67 -11.04 -7.67 5.49
CA HIS A 67 -10.12 -6.79 4.78
C HIS A 67 -10.76 -5.57 4.09
N PRO A 68 -11.57 -4.75 4.79
CA PRO A 68 -12.20 -3.60 4.17
C PRO A 68 -11.15 -2.56 3.76
N ALA A 69 -11.31 -2.02 2.55
CA ALA A 69 -10.50 -0.92 2.03
C ALA A 69 -11.40 0.12 1.35
N ILE A 70 -11.28 1.39 1.74
CA ILE A 70 -12.04 2.48 1.15
C ILE A 70 -11.17 3.26 0.15
N SER A 71 -11.74 3.61 -0.99
CA SER A 71 -11.10 4.45 -2.01
C SER A 71 -10.82 5.86 -1.49
N LYS A 72 -9.80 6.54 -2.04
CA LYS A 72 -9.40 7.90 -1.63
C LYS A 72 -10.52 8.97 -1.67
N ASN A 73 -11.49 8.83 -2.55
CA ASN A 73 -12.64 9.75 -2.65
C ASN A 73 -13.82 9.32 -1.78
N ASP A 74 -13.64 8.28 -0.96
CA ASP A 74 -14.64 7.69 -0.09
C ASP A 74 -15.90 7.16 -0.78
N LEU A 75 -15.86 6.84 -2.08
CA LEU A 75 -17.05 6.40 -2.84
C LEU A 75 -17.13 4.90 -3.10
N SER A 76 -16.03 4.16 -2.97
CA SER A 76 -15.97 2.71 -3.15
C SER A 76 -15.40 2.03 -1.92
N LEU A 77 -16.13 1.06 -1.38
CA LEU A 77 -15.71 0.18 -0.29
C LEU A 77 -15.51 -1.23 -0.83
N TYR A 78 -14.25 -1.67 -0.83
CA TYR A 78 -13.84 -3.01 -1.22
C TYR A 78 -13.78 -3.91 0.01
N ILE A 79 -14.31 -5.12 -0.08
CA ILE A 79 -14.36 -6.10 1.03
C ILE A 79 -14.12 -7.49 0.43
N THR A 80 -13.40 -8.38 1.15
CA THR A 80 -13.44 -9.81 0.81
C THR A 80 -14.58 -10.48 1.53
N SER A 81 -15.41 -11.24 0.82
CA SER A 81 -16.60 -11.84 1.40
C SER A 81 -16.86 -13.24 0.88
N GLY A 82 -17.28 -14.12 1.79
CA GLY A 82 -17.78 -15.46 1.48
C GLY A 82 -19.24 -15.51 1.03
N ARG A 83 -19.85 -14.36 0.72
CA ARG A 83 -21.21 -14.29 0.17
C ARG A 83 -21.28 -14.95 -1.22
N PRO A 84 -22.41 -15.58 -1.59
CA PRO A 84 -22.57 -16.23 -2.89
C PRO A 84 -22.70 -15.21 -4.03
N GLY A 85 -22.39 -15.63 -5.25
CA GLY A 85 -22.56 -14.81 -6.47
C GLY A 85 -21.28 -14.15 -6.99
N GLY A 86 -20.14 -14.45 -6.38
CA GLY A 86 -18.82 -14.05 -6.87
C GLY A 86 -18.49 -14.63 -8.26
N VAL A 87 -17.55 -13.99 -8.94
CA VAL A 87 -17.12 -14.28 -10.31
C VAL A 87 -16.47 -15.66 -10.44
N ASN A 88 -15.73 -16.11 -9.43
CA ASN A 88 -15.06 -17.41 -9.44
C ASN A 88 -15.98 -18.54 -8.95
N GLY A 89 -17.16 -18.20 -8.43
CA GLY A 89 -18.10 -19.13 -7.83
C GLY A 89 -17.55 -19.78 -6.55
N ALA A 90 -18.42 -20.44 -5.79
CA ALA A 90 -17.98 -21.21 -4.63
C ALA A 90 -17.09 -22.38 -5.10
N ASN A 91 -15.77 -22.22 -5.05
CA ASN A 91 -14.83 -23.31 -5.27
C ASN A 91 -14.24 -23.73 -3.93
N LEU A 92 -13.94 -25.02 -3.78
CA LEU A 92 -13.50 -25.59 -2.50
C LEU A 92 -12.13 -25.06 -2.02
N LEU A 93 -11.43 -24.27 -2.83
CA LEU A 93 -10.12 -23.69 -2.54
C LEU A 93 -10.17 -22.16 -2.34
N GLN A 94 -11.29 -21.49 -2.63
CA GLN A 94 -11.50 -20.06 -2.49
C GLN A 94 -12.81 -19.82 -1.76
N PHE A 95 -12.69 -19.38 -0.51
CA PHE A 95 -13.84 -19.17 0.39
C PHE A 95 -14.32 -17.71 0.41
N GLU A 96 -13.55 -16.78 -0.16
CA GLU A 96 -13.86 -15.36 -0.19
C GLU A 96 -13.45 -14.74 -1.53
N GLU A 97 -14.29 -13.84 -2.03
CA GLU A 97 -14.03 -13.05 -3.24
C GLU A 97 -14.08 -11.56 -2.94
N ILE A 98 -13.59 -10.73 -3.86
CA ILE A 98 -13.68 -9.28 -3.74
C ILE A 98 -15.06 -8.76 -4.16
N TRP A 99 -15.64 -7.91 -3.32
CA TRP A 99 -16.92 -7.23 -3.53
C TRP A 99 -16.74 -5.72 -3.40
N VAL A 100 -17.62 -4.93 -4.04
CA VAL A 100 -17.48 -3.47 -4.03
C VAL A 100 -18.81 -2.77 -3.82
N SER A 101 -19.02 -2.24 -2.62
CA SER A 101 -20.14 -1.32 -2.36
C SER A 101 -19.78 0.09 -2.81
N GLN A 102 -20.72 0.78 -3.47
CA GLN A 102 -20.54 2.14 -3.97
C GLN A 102 -21.59 3.10 -3.41
N ARG A 103 -21.23 4.38 -3.27
CA ARG A 103 -22.14 5.46 -2.89
C ARG A 103 -21.91 6.72 -3.72
N ALA A 104 -22.93 7.56 -3.82
CA ALA A 104 -22.89 8.76 -4.66
C ALA A 104 -22.03 9.89 -4.06
N THR A 105 -22.03 10.02 -2.73
CA THR A 105 -21.27 11.03 -1.98
C THR A 105 -20.76 10.43 -0.65
N PRO A 106 -19.81 11.07 0.04
CA PRO A 106 -19.32 10.58 1.34
C PRO A 106 -20.37 10.47 2.46
N ASP A 107 -21.50 11.16 2.31
CA ASP A 107 -22.61 11.14 3.28
C ASP A 107 -23.82 10.32 2.78
N ALA A 108 -23.77 9.80 1.55
CA ALA A 108 -24.83 8.97 1.00
C ALA A 108 -24.77 7.55 1.56
N ASP A 109 -25.93 6.88 1.56
CA ASP A 109 -26.02 5.47 1.87
C ASP A 109 -25.18 4.62 0.90
N TRP A 110 -24.62 3.53 1.43
CA TRP A 110 -23.94 2.51 0.64
C TRP A 110 -24.95 1.75 -0.24
N GLY A 111 -24.51 1.39 -1.45
CA GLY A 111 -25.23 0.49 -2.35
C GLY A 111 -24.87 -0.97 -2.13
N LEU A 112 -25.56 -1.87 -2.84
CA LEU A 112 -25.23 -3.29 -2.82
C LEU A 112 -23.83 -3.53 -3.41
N PRO A 113 -23.01 -4.40 -2.80
CA PRO A 113 -21.69 -4.77 -3.30
C PRO A 113 -21.66 -5.60 -4.59
#